data_AF-A0A920WAJ9-F1
#
_entry.id   AF-A0A920WAJ9-F1
#
_cell.length_a   1.000
_cell.length_b   1.000
_cell.length_c   1.000
_cell.angle_alpha   90.00
_cell.angle_beta   90.00
_cell.angle_gamma   90.00
#
_symmetry.space_group_name_H-M   'P 1'
#
loop_
_entity.id
_entity.type
_entity.pdbx_description
1 polymer ?
#
loop_
_entity_poly.entity_id
_entity_poly.type
_entity_poly.pdbx_seq_one_letter_code
_entity_poly.pdbx_strand_id
1 'polypeptide(L)'
;MVNDHTSRPRGRRGPERAVRRRRVRTDPTLAYPNGVTLTGILSDIQVIELTHGASGSFCAKLLADQGADTIKVEPPGWGDTARHEPPFVNGPPTLMAALLFSI
;
A
#
# COMPACT_ATOMS: atom_id res chain seq x y z
N MET A 1 69.30 25.40 -13.22
CA MET A 1 68.96 25.76 -11.82
C MET A 1 67.47 25.49 -11.65
N VAL A 2 67.07 24.29 -11.21
CA VAL A 2 66.66 23.94 -9.81
C VAL A 2 65.49 24.82 -9.36
N ASN A 3 64.31 24.38 -8.91
CA ASN A 3 63.67 23.06 -8.74
C ASN A 3 62.13 23.27 -8.67
N ASP A 4 61.41 22.17 -8.97
CA ASP A 4 60.20 21.61 -8.35
C ASP A 4 59.43 22.42 -7.27
N HIS A 5 58.08 22.41 -7.35
CA HIS A 5 57.20 21.93 -6.26
C HIS A 5 55.69 22.05 -6.57
N THR A 6 54.97 21.00 -6.16
CA THR A 6 53.53 20.93 -5.82
C THR A 6 52.55 20.39 -6.89
N SER A 7 52.61 19.06 -7.06
CA SER A 7 51.46 18.16 -6.89
C SER A 7 50.05 18.79 -6.89
N ARG A 8 49.39 18.80 -8.05
CA ARG A 8 47.93 18.91 -8.08
C ARG A 8 47.33 17.64 -7.44
N PRO A 9 46.47 17.75 -6.42
CA PRO A 9 45.88 16.57 -5.83
C PRO A 9 44.98 15.91 -6.88
N ARG A 10 45.22 14.61 -7.13
CA ARG A 10 44.19 13.72 -7.72
C ARG A 10 42.94 13.93 -6.89
N GLY A 11 41.89 14.48 -7.50
CA GLY A 11 40.57 14.57 -6.89
C GLY A 11 40.21 13.18 -6.38
N ARG A 12 40.24 13.04 -5.05
CA ARG A 12 39.71 11.87 -4.37
C ARG A 12 38.23 11.88 -4.73
N ARG A 13 37.80 10.97 -5.62
CA ARG A 13 36.38 10.61 -5.70
C ARG A 13 36.02 10.23 -4.27
N GLY A 14 35.24 11.09 -3.60
CA GLY A 14 34.67 10.75 -2.32
C GLY A 14 33.93 9.43 -2.48
N PRO A 15 33.72 8.66 -1.39
CA PRO A 15 32.87 7.50 -1.50
C PRO A 15 31.52 8.07 -1.96
N GLU A 16 31.13 7.77 -3.21
CA GLU A 16 29.72 7.75 -3.55
C GLU A 16 29.11 6.99 -2.40
N ARG A 17 28.30 7.67 -1.58
CA ARG A 17 27.47 7.01 -0.59
C ARG A 17 26.74 5.98 -1.42
N ALA A 18 27.21 4.73 -1.38
CA ALA A 18 26.49 3.61 -1.87
C ALA A 18 25.20 3.71 -1.08
N VAL A 19 24.18 4.29 -1.73
CA VAL A 19 22.82 4.26 -1.25
C VAL A 19 22.61 2.78 -1.11
N ARG A 20 22.75 2.27 0.12
CA ARG A 20 22.37 0.92 0.46
C ARG A 20 20.90 0.94 0.14
N ARG A 21 20.58 0.60 -1.12
CA ARG A 21 19.26 0.24 -1.55
C ARG A 21 18.95 -0.90 -0.61
N ARG A 22 18.31 -0.57 0.51
CA ARG A 22 17.70 -1.53 1.38
C ARG A 22 16.82 -2.27 0.40
N ARG A 23 17.24 -3.45 -0.03
CA ARG A 23 16.35 -4.40 -0.67
C ARG A 23 15.26 -4.53 0.38
N VAL A 24 14.18 -3.78 0.21
CA VAL A 24 12.90 -4.14 0.79
C VAL A 24 12.77 -5.59 0.34
N ARG A 25 12.81 -6.52 1.28
CA ARG A 25 12.69 -7.95 0.96
C ARG A 25 11.29 -8.10 0.39
N THR A 26 11.18 -7.96 -0.93
CA THR A 26 9.97 -8.22 -1.71
C THR A 26 9.89 -9.73 -1.90
N ASP A 27 9.84 -10.49 -0.81
CA ASP A 27 9.38 -11.87 -0.94
C ASP A 27 7.86 -11.75 -0.94
N PRO A 28 7.17 -11.85 -2.10
CA PRO A 28 5.73 -11.65 -2.22
C PRO A 28 4.97 -12.86 -1.65
N THR A 29 5.54 -13.50 -0.65
CA THR A 29 5.17 -14.81 -0.10
C THR A 29 5.64 -14.79 1.35
N LEU A 30 5.01 -13.94 2.16
CA LEU A 30 5.18 -14.03 3.60
C LEU A 30 4.26 -15.17 4.07
N ALA A 31 4.85 -16.22 4.62
CA ALA A 31 4.09 -17.31 5.23
C ALA A 31 3.61 -16.85 6.61
N TYR A 32 2.29 -16.68 6.75
CA TYR A 32 1.68 -16.32 8.04
C TYR A 32 1.53 -17.57 8.92
N PRO A 33 1.51 -17.41 10.26
CA PRO A 33 1.43 -18.53 11.22
C PRO A 33 0.19 -19.42 11.08
N ASN A 34 -0.80 -18.99 10.31
CA ASN A 34 -2.01 -19.73 9.94
C ASN A 34 -1.91 -20.46 8.58
N GLY A 35 -0.73 -20.52 7.96
CA GLY A 35 -0.51 -21.21 6.68
C GLY A 35 -1.02 -20.44 5.46
N VAL A 36 -1.45 -19.18 5.64
CA VAL A 36 -1.84 -18.31 4.54
C VAL A 36 -0.58 -17.71 3.92
N THR A 37 -0.39 -17.95 2.63
CA THR A 37 0.63 -17.26 1.83
C THR A 37 0.08 -15.92 1.40
N LEU A 38 0.64 -14.82 1.89
CA LEU A 38 0.23 -13.49 1.40
C LEU A 38 1.02 -13.12 0.16
N THR A 39 0.28 -12.80 -0.90
CA THR A 39 0.78 -12.40 -2.21
C THR A 39 0.52 -10.92 -2.46
N GLY A 40 1.42 -10.26 -3.19
CA GLY A 40 1.30 -8.84 -3.53
C GLY A 40 2.34 -7.94 -2.86
N ILE A 41 2.52 -6.73 -3.40
CA ILE A 41 3.52 -5.77 -2.92
C ILE A 41 3.14 -5.15 -1.57
N LEU A 42 1.88 -5.23 -1.17
CA LEU A 42 1.37 -4.79 0.13
C LEU A 42 0.93 -5.96 1.03
N SER A 43 1.38 -7.18 0.74
CA SER A 43 1.00 -8.39 1.47
C SER A 43 1.20 -8.28 2.98
N ASP A 44 2.22 -7.57 3.45
CA ASP A 44 2.53 -7.42 4.87
C ASP A 44 1.88 -6.20 5.55
N ILE A 45 0.94 -5.53 4.87
CA ILE A 45 0.30 -4.29 5.34
C ILE A 45 -1.14 -4.55 5.73
N GLN A 46 -1.51 -4.07 6.92
CA GLN A 46 -2.90 -3.97 7.38
C GLN A 46 -3.40 -2.54 7.24
N VAL A 47 -4.61 -2.39 6.71
CA VAL A 47 -5.25 -1.09 6.46
C VAL A 47 -6.61 -1.07 7.16
N ILE A 48 -6.84 -0.03 7.97
CA ILE A 48 -8.17 0.26 8.51
C ILE A 48 -8.75 1.42 7.71
N GLU A 49 -9.84 1.17 6.98
CA GLU A 49 -10.57 2.18 6.24
C GLU A 49 -11.67 2.78 7.12
N LEU A 50 -11.56 4.08 7.39
CA LEU A 50 -12.51 4.87 8.20
C LEU A 50 -13.26 5.92 7.36
N THR A 51 -13.08 5.90 6.04
CA THR A 51 -13.69 6.85 5.12
C THR A 51 -15.14 6.50 4.81
N HIS A 52 -15.89 7.54 4.43
CA HIS A 52 -17.25 7.41 3.92
C HIS A 52 -17.29 7.76 2.43
N GLY A 53 -18.21 7.16 1.69
CA GLY A 53 -18.40 7.44 0.28
C GLY A 53 -17.34 6.82 -0.64
N ALA A 54 -17.38 7.21 -1.91
CA ALA A 54 -16.70 6.47 -2.97
C ALA A 54 -15.18 6.66 -3.02
N SER A 55 -14.65 7.85 -2.72
CA SER A 55 -13.24 8.17 -2.95
C SER A 55 -12.30 7.39 -2.03
N GLY A 56 -12.61 7.35 -0.74
CA GLY A 56 -11.82 6.61 0.25
C GLY A 56 -11.91 5.09 0.06
N SER A 57 -13.11 4.59 -0.18
CA SER A 57 -13.37 3.17 -0.45
C SER A 57 -12.67 2.68 -1.71
N PHE A 58 -12.61 3.52 -2.75
CA PHE A 58 -11.84 3.20 -3.96
C PHE A 58 -10.33 3.14 -3.69
N CYS A 59 -9.81 4.07 -2.88
CA CYS A 59 -8.41 4.03 -2.46
C CYS A 59 -8.09 2.74 -1.68
N ALA A 60 -8.93 2.40 -0.69
CA ALA A 60 -8.80 1.18 0.09
C ALA A 60 -8.85 -0.08 -0.79
N LYS A 61 -9.75 -0.10 -1.79
CA LYS A 61 -9.82 -1.16 -2.79
C LYS A 61 -8.51 -1.30 -3.57
N LEU A 62 -7.91 -0.21 -4.02
CA LEU A 62 -6.64 -0.27 -4.75
C LEU A 62 -5.52 -0.86 -3.88
N LEU A 63 -5.51 -0.59 -2.56
CA LEU A 63 -4.55 -1.18 -1.63
C LEU A 63 -4.79 -2.68 -1.46
N ALA A 64 -6.06 -3.10 -1.32
CA ALA A 64 -6.44 -4.51 -1.26
C ALA A 64 -6.07 -5.27 -2.54
N ASP A 65 -6.31 -4.67 -3.71
CA ASP A 65 -5.90 -5.23 -5.02
C ASP A 65 -4.38 -5.45 -5.11
N GLN A 66 -3.58 -4.71 -4.34
CA GLN A 66 -2.12 -4.88 -4.23
C GLN A 66 -1.67 -5.84 -3.10
N GLY A 67 -2.62 -6.49 -2.43
CA GLY A 67 -2.38 -7.53 -1.42
C GLY A 67 -2.55 -7.07 0.03
N ALA A 68 -2.97 -5.83 0.29
CA ALA A 68 -3.16 -5.36 1.66
C ALA A 68 -4.38 -6.01 2.32
N ASP A 69 -4.25 -6.40 3.58
CA ASP A 69 -5.36 -6.84 4.43
C ASP A 69 -6.15 -5.61 4.90
N THR A 70 -7.32 -5.38 4.29
CA THR A 70 -8.07 -4.13 4.43
C THR A 70 -9.40 -4.37 5.13
N ILE A 71 -9.63 -3.66 6.24
CA ILE A 71 -10.85 -3.74 7.03
C ILE A 71 -11.56 -2.40 6.98
N LYS A 72 -12.81 -2.40 6.49
CA LYS A 72 -13.68 -1.23 6.55
C LYS A 72 -14.45 -1.21 7.88
N VAL A 73 -14.34 -0.10 8.60
CA VAL A 73 -15.11 0.14 9.83
C VAL A 73 -16.19 1.14 9.53
N GLU A 74 -17.43 0.76 9.79
CA GLU A 74 -18.60 1.59 9.49
C GLU A 74 -19.39 1.97 10.75
N PRO A 75 -20.13 3.09 10.69
CA PRO A 75 -21.07 3.43 11.74
C PRO A 75 -22.11 2.32 11.97
N PRO A 76 -22.43 2.00 13.23
CA PRO A 76 -23.46 1.00 13.53
C PRO A 76 -24.84 1.47 13.04
N GLY A 77 -25.68 0.51 12.67
CA GLY A 77 -27.06 0.74 12.24
C GLY A 77 -27.18 1.06 10.76
N TRP A 78 -26.58 2.16 10.30
CA TRP A 78 -26.83 2.68 8.95
C TRP A 78 -25.72 2.39 7.92
N GLY A 79 -24.49 2.08 8.36
CA GLY A 79 -23.35 1.77 7.48
C GLY A 79 -22.74 2.99 6.78
N ASP A 80 -21.98 2.78 5.71
CA ASP A 80 -21.50 3.86 4.82
C ASP A 80 -22.63 4.44 3.95
N THR A 81 -22.62 5.76 3.65
CA THR A 81 -23.58 6.42 2.75
C THR A 81 -23.70 5.73 1.41
N ALA A 82 -22.58 5.30 0.87
CA ALA A 82 -22.57 4.72 -0.46
C ALA A 82 -23.17 3.31 -0.52
N ARG A 83 -23.54 2.68 0.61
CA ARG A 83 -24.39 1.48 0.60
C ARG A 83 -25.83 1.77 0.18
N HIS A 84 -26.26 3.02 0.24
CA HIS A 84 -27.61 3.49 -0.10
C HIS A 84 -27.69 4.20 -1.45
N GLU A 85 -26.57 4.32 -2.15
CA GLU A 85 -26.50 4.97 -3.47
C GLU A 85 -26.69 3.92 -4.59
N PRO A 86 -27.59 4.17 -5.56
CA PRO A 86 -27.78 3.28 -6.70
C PRO A 86 -26.59 3.32 -7.68
N PRO A 87 -26.38 2.28 -8.51
CA PRO A 87 -27.19 1.07 -8.65
C PRO A 87 -26.87 -0.01 -7.61
N PHE A 88 -27.89 -0.79 -7.23
CA PHE A 88 -27.75 -1.89 -6.29
C PHE A 88 -27.64 -3.25 -7.01
N VAL A 89 -26.79 -4.14 -6.49
CA VAL A 89 -26.75 -5.54 -6.94
C VAL A 89 -27.89 -6.31 -6.27
N ASN A 90 -28.73 -6.99 -7.05
CA ASN A 90 -29.80 -7.91 -6.59
C ASN A 90 -31.01 -7.29 -5.84
N GLY A 91 -31.30 -5.98 -5.97
CA GLY A 91 -32.50 -5.36 -5.39
C GLY A 91 -32.19 -4.22 -4.41
N PRO A 92 -33.13 -3.79 -3.54
CA PRO A 92 -32.96 -2.61 -2.66
C PRO A 92 -31.69 -2.65 -1.78
N PRO A 93 -31.24 -1.51 -1.22
CA PRO A 93 -29.96 -1.42 -0.50
C PRO A 93 -29.92 -2.40 0.66
N THR A 94 -29.21 -3.51 0.48
CA THR A 94 -28.77 -4.36 1.58
C THR A 94 -27.38 -3.92 2.00
N LEU A 95 -26.96 -4.33 3.20
CA LEU A 95 -25.62 -4.03 3.70
C LEU A 95 -24.53 -4.43 2.69
N MET A 96 -24.76 -5.35 1.75
CA MET A 96 -23.77 -5.81 0.77
C MET A 96 -24.04 -5.33 -0.68
N ALA A 97 -25.00 -4.44 -0.91
CA ALA A 97 -25.55 -4.22 -2.26
C ALA A 97 -24.77 -3.25 -3.18
N ALA A 98 -23.82 -2.46 -2.65
CA ALA A 98 -23.09 -1.50 -3.47
C ALA A 98 -21.82 -2.15 -4.08
N LEU A 99 -21.76 -2.20 -5.43
CA LEU A 99 -20.66 -2.80 -6.21
C LEU A 99 -19.26 -2.29 -5.83
N LEU A 100 -19.18 -1.10 -5.24
CA LEU A 100 -17.93 -0.46 -4.88
C LEU A 100 -17.27 -1.03 -3.60
N PHE A 101 -18.01 -1.82 -2.80
CA PHE A 101 -17.61 -2.19 -1.43
C PHE A 101 -17.34 -3.68 -1.21
N SER A 102 -17.31 -4.49 -2.27
CA SER A 102 -16.90 -5.89 -2.17
C SER A 102 -15.36 -5.97 -2.15
N ILE A 103 -14.79 -5.87 -0.95
CA ILE A 103 -13.44 -6.38 -0.63
C ILE A 103 -13.64 -7.54 0.34
#